data_AF-A0A1Q7QGM2-F1
#
_entry.id   AF-A0A1Q7QGM2-F1
#
_cell.length_a   1.000
_cell.length_b   1.000
_cell.length_c   1.000
_cell.angle_alpha   90.00
_cell.angle_beta   90.00
_cell.angle_gamma   90.00
#
_symmetry.space_group_name_H-M   'P 1'
#
loop_
_entity.id
_entity.type
_entity.pdbx_description
1 polymer ?
#
loop_
_entity_poly.entity_id
_entity_poly.type
_entity_poly.pdbx_seq_one_letter_code
_entity_poly.pdbx_strand_id
1 'polypeptide(L)'
;MHRLIVAWFAVSLAGSLAGVHLSWHYFIQVMGPLALLSAFAIDTSLRSRLRKQVAAITLVGVAVPALAWGTYDLVADPLTYDWSPPIARHELVAAYIRGHTQSQDRVFVWGDWPALYVESDRLMASRFPGFLRGFARGSGRPPLNWDTTPDIWPELQADLARNPPALIVDTASAGWSDFAMYPLRDFPVLQSLVDTKYHQVATVDGVVIYALNS
;
A
#
# COMPACT_ATOMS: atom_id res chain seq x y z
N MET A 1 -24.10 -21.59 -22.38
CA MET A 1 -23.80 -20.67 -21.27
C MET A 1 -23.03 -21.34 -20.13
N HIS A 2 -23.57 -22.36 -19.44
CA HIS A 2 -22.88 -23.04 -18.32
C HIS A 2 -21.46 -23.54 -18.64
N ARG A 3 -21.26 -24.21 -19.79
CA ARG A 3 -19.93 -24.71 -20.21
C ARG A 3 -18.87 -23.61 -20.37
N LEU A 4 -19.28 -22.42 -20.80
CA LEU A 4 -18.39 -21.27 -20.93
C LEU A 4 -17.96 -20.73 -19.57
N ILE A 5 -18.87 -20.70 -18.60
CA ILE A 5 -18.56 -20.23 -17.23
C ILE A 5 -17.64 -21.23 -16.52
N VAL A 6 -17.84 -22.54 -16.72
CA VAL A 6 -16.92 -23.57 -16.21
C VAL A 6 -15.53 -23.45 -16.85
N ALA A 7 -15.47 -23.24 -18.17
CA ALA A 7 -14.20 -23.01 -18.85
C ALA A 7 -13.50 -21.74 -18.34
N TRP A 8 -14.25 -20.65 -18.16
CA TRP A 8 -13.74 -19.41 -17.56
C TRP A 8 -13.18 -19.66 -16.16
N PHE A 9 -13.93 -20.33 -15.29
CA PHE A 9 -13.46 -20.72 -13.96
C PHE A 9 -12.15 -21.50 -14.02
N ALA A 10 -12.07 -22.54 -14.86
CA ALA A 10 -10.91 -23.40 -14.96
C ALA A 10 -9.67 -22.64 -15.45
N VAL A 11 -9.82 -21.80 -16.48
CA VAL A 11 -8.72 -20.99 -17.02
C VAL A 11 -8.27 -19.95 -15.99
N SER A 12 -9.20 -19.25 -15.33
CA SER A 12 -8.87 -18.28 -14.30
C SER A 12 -8.18 -18.93 -13.10
N LEU A 13 -8.63 -20.11 -12.67
CA LEU A 13 -8.00 -20.85 -11.57
C LEU A 13 -6.58 -21.30 -11.95
N ALA A 14 -6.40 -21.85 -13.15
CA ALA A 14 -5.09 -22.22 -13.66
C ALA A 14 -4.15 -21.01 -13.73
N GLY A 15 -4.65 -19.86 -14.22
CA GLY A 15 -3.89 -18.61 -14.28
C GLY A 15 -3.48 -18.10 -12.90
N SER A 16 -4.39 -18.08 -11.92
CA SER A 16 -4.10 -17.67 -10.55
C SER A 16 -3.10 -18.60 -9.86
N LEU A 17 -3.09 -19.90 -10.19
CA LEU A 17 -2.16 -20.87 -9.60
C LEU A 17 -0.79 -20.91 -10.30
N ALA A 18 -0.70 -20.52 -11.57
CA ALA A 18 0.53 -20.57 -12.36
C ALA A 18 1.66 -19.71 -11.77
N GLY A 19 1.31 -18.64 -11.04
CA GLY A 19 2.27 -17.75 -10.40
C GLY A 19 2.97 -18.32 -9.17
N VAL A 20 2.45 -19.41 -8.56
CA VAL A 20 2.93 -20.07 -7.32
C VAL A 20 2.99 -19.16 -6.07
N HIS A 21 2.97 -17.84 -6.24
CA HIS A 21 2.72 -16.85 -5.21
C HIS A 21 1.21 -16.76 -4.97
N LEU A 22 0.73 -17.28 -3.83
CA LEU A 22 -0.70 -17.41 -3.54
C LEU A 22 -1.23 -16.21 -2.73
N SER A 23 -0.93 -14.99 -3.18
CA SER A 23 -1.49 -13.78 -2.57
C SER A 23 -2.99 -13.68 -2.87
N TRP A 24 -3.78 -13.30 -1.87
CA TRP A 24 -5.26 -13.27 -1.94
C TRP A 24 -5.80 -12.51 -3.17
N HIS A 25 -5.15 -11.41 -3.55
CA HIS A 25 -5.57 -10.56 -4.67
C HIS A 25 -5.33 -11.19 -6.06
N TYR A 26 -4.53 -12.25 -6.19
CA TYR A 26 -4.33 -12.94 -7.47
C TYR A 26 -5.51 -13.84 -7.86
N PHE A 27 -6.40 -14.14 -6.91
CA PHE A 27 -7.61 -14.92 -7.15
C PHE A 27 -8.78 -14.09 -7.68
N ILE A 28 -8.58 -12.78 -7.94
CA ILE A 28 -9.64 -11.90 -8.45
C ILE A 28 -10.26 -12.43 -9.76
N GLN A 29 -9.46 -13.08 -10.61
CA GLN A 29 -9.93 -13.68 -11.86
C GLN A 29 -10.90 -14.85 -11.61
N VAL A 30 -10.76 -15.55 -10.48
CA VAL A 30 -11.58 -16.72 -10.10
C VAL A 30 -12.92 -16.28 -9.50
N MET A 31 -12.99 -15.09 -8.88
CA MET A 31 -14.17 -14.63 -8.13
C MET A 31 -15.42 -14.54 -9.01
N GLY A 32 -15.32 -13.91 -10.18
CA GLY A 32 -16.43 -13.74 -11.12
C GLY A 32 -17.09 -15.05 -11.55
N PRO A 33 -16.35 -16.01 -12.17
CA PRO A 33 -16.94 -17.26 -12.61
C PRO A 33 -17.42 -18.13 -11.45
N LEU A 34 -16.71 -18.12 -10.31
CA LEU A 34 -17.13 -18.85 -9.12
C LEU A 34 -18.46 -18.32 -8.56
N ALA A 35 -18.66 -17.00 -8.55
CA ALA A 35 -19.92 -16.39 -8.09
C ALA A 35 -21.10 -16.82 -8.97
N LEU A 36 -20.92 -16.85 -10.30
CA LEU A 36 -21.95 -17.31 -11.22
C LEU A 36 -22.27 -18.80 -11.05
N LEU A 37 -21.25 -19.66 -10.97
CA LEU A 37 -21.44 -21.09 -10.72
C LEU A 37 -22.14 -21.34 -9.38
N SER A 38 -21.76 -20.59 -8.34
CA SER A 38 -22.40 -20.63 -7.03
C SER A 38 -23.87 -20.23 -7.11
N ALA A 39 -24.19 -19.15 -7.85
CA ALA A 39 -25.57 -18.70 -8.04
C ALA A 39 -26.45 -19.78 -8.71
N PHE A 40 -25.96 -20.44 -9.76
CA PHE A 40 -26.70 -21.53 -10.41
C PHE A 40 -26.87 -22.75 -9.50
N ALA A 41 -25.84 -23.12 -8.74
CA ALA A 41 -25.91 -24.20 -7.78
C ALA A 41 -26.93 -23.91 -6.67
N ILE A 42 -26.97 -22.66 -6.19
CA ILE A 42 -27.93 -22.19 -5.19
C ILE A 42 -29.35 -22.22 -5.76
N ASP A 43 -29.63 -21.63 -6.94
CA ASP A 43 -30.97 -21.64 -7.55
C ASP A 43 -31.51 -23.05 -7.71
N THR A 44 -30.67 -23.97 -8.21
CA THR A 44 -31.04 -25.38 -8.38
C THR A 44 -31.37 -26.02 -7.03
N SER A 45 -30.55 -25.77 -6.01
CA SER A 45 -30.68 -26.38 -4.69
C SER A 45 -31.84 -25.81 -3.87
N LEU A 46 -32.23 -24.54 -4.10
CA LEU A 46 -33.41 -23.91 -3.51
C LEU A 46 -34.73 -24.53 -3.97
N ARG A 47 -34.73 -25.26 -5.08
CA ARG A 47 -35.89 -26.03 -5.58
C ARG A 47 -35.97 -27.43 -4.98
N SER A 48 -34.98 -27.83 -4.18
CA SER A 48 -34.90 -29.16 -3.56
C SER A 48 -35.49 -29.20 -2.15
N ARG A 49 -35.51 -30.39 -1.54
CA ARG A 49 -35.89 -30.57 -0.12
C ARG A 49 -34.97 -29.82 0.85
N LEU A 50 -33.74 -29.47 0.42
CA LEU A 50 -32.74 -28.78 1.23
C LEU A 50 -32.89 -27.25 1.24
N ARG A 51 -33.94 -26.69 0.61
CA ARG A 51 -34.11 -25.25 0.40
C ARG A 51 -33.85 -24.37 1.63
N LYS A 52 -34.32 -24.79 2.82
CA LYS A 52 -34.16 -24.02 4.06
C LYS A 52 -32.70 -23.98 4.51
N GLN A 53 -31.99 -25.11 4.39
CA GLN A 53 -30.58 -25.19 4.73
C GLN A 53 -29.74 -24.39 3.75
N VAL A 54 -29.98 -24.54 2.45
CA VAL A 54 -29.28 -23.78 1.40
C VAL A 54 -29.50 -22.28 1.60
N ALA A 55 -30.75 -21.84 1.78
CA ALA A 55 -31.06 -20.43 2.04
C ALA A 55 -30.36 -19.89 3.29
N ALA A 56 -30.35 -20.65 4.38
CA ALA A 56 -29.66 -20.26 5.61
C ALA A 56 -28.13 -20.17 5.41
N ILE A 57 -27.52 -21.16 4.75
CA ILE A 57 -26.08 -21.17 4.45
C ILE A 57 -25.72 -19.99 3.53
N THR A 58 -26.49 -19.75 2.47
CA THR A 58 -26.27 -18.61 1.57
C THR A 58 -26.41 -17.29 2.31
N LEU A 59 -27.45 -17.13 3.15
CA LEU A 59 -27.65 -15.92 3.93
C LEU A 59 -26.48 -15.67 4.87
N VAL A 60 -26.05 -16.69 5.63
CA VAL A 60 -24.90 -16.58 6.53
C VAL A 60 -23.61 -16.30 5.75
N GLY A 61 -23.39 -17.01 4.64
CA GLY A 61 -22.20 -16.86 3.79
C GLY A 61 -22.08 -15.51 3.10
N VAL A 62 -23.18 -14.76 2.96
CA VAL A 62 -23.17 -13.37 2.47
C VAL A 62 -23.15 -12.37 3.62
N ALA A 63 -24.05 -12.52 4.60
CA ALA A 63 -24.24 -11.55 5.66
C ALA A 63 -23.02 -11.47 6.60
N VAL A 64 -22.42 -12.61 6.96
CA VAL A 64 -21.28 -12.60 7.89
C VAL A 64 -20.06 -11.90 7.29
N PRO A 65 -19.58 -12.24 6.07
CA PRO A 65 -18.48 -11.50 5.45
C PRO A 65 -18.82 -10.03 5.19
N ALA A 66 -20.05 -9.73 4.75
CA ALA A 66 -20.47 -8.35 4.51
C ALA A 66 -20.45 -7.51 5.80
N LEU A 67 -20.93 -8.05 6.91
CA LEU A 67 -20.87 -7.37 8.22
C LEU A 67 -19.44 -7.30 8.75
N ALA A 68 -18.64 -8.35 8.59
CA ALA A 68 -17.25 -8.36 9.03
C ALA A 68 -16.41 -7.32 8.27
N TRP A 69 -16.51 -7.26 6.94
CA TRP A 69 -15.82 -6.24 6.14
C TRP A 69 -16.41 -4.85 6.36
N GLY A 70 -17.74 -4.72 6.44
CA GLY A 70 -18.37 -3.43 6.72
C GLY A 70 -18.00 -2.87 8.10
N THR A 71 -17.83 -3.73 9.11
CA THR A 71 -17.34 -3.27 10.43
C THR A 71 -15.85 -2.96 10.41
N TYR A 72 -15.05 -3.73 9.67
CA TYR A 72 -13.64 -3.43 9.42
C TYR A 72 -13.46 -2.05 8.77
N ASP A 73 -14.22 -1.74 7.72
CA ASP A 73 -14.15 -0.45 7.00
C ASP A 73 -14.55 0.75 7.88
N LEU A 74 -15.30 0.52 8.96
CA LEU A 74 -15.66 1.58 9.90
C LEU A 74 -14.58 1.87 10.95
N VAL A 75 -13.66 0.93 11.18
CA VAL A 75 -12.63 1.04 12.23
C VAL A 75 -11.22 1.18 11.67
N ALA A 76 -10.98 0.67 10.47
CA ALA A 76 -9.69 0.77 9.80
C ALA A 76 -9.49 2.20 9.26
N ASP A 77 -8.23 2.62 9.18
CA ASP A 77 -7.87 3.84 8.49
C ASP A 77 -8.32 3.76 7.01
N PRO A 78 -9.07 4.75 6.49
CA PRO A 78 -9.67 4.65 5.17
C PRO A 78 -8.64 4.74 4.02
N LEU A 79 -7.44 5.25 4.29
CA LEU A 79 -6.37 5.35 3.29
C LEU A 79 -5.43 4.16 3.34
N THR A 80 -5.08 3.68 4.53
CA THR A 80 -4.07 2.62 4.68
C THR A 80 -4.65 1.26 5.01
N TYR A 81 -5.94 1.21 5.37
CA TYR A 81 -6.59 0.03 5.92
C TYR A 81 -5.87 -0.52 7.17
N ASP A 82 -5.09 0.30 7.86
CA ASP A 82 -4.49 -0.06 9.14
C ASP A 82 -5.55 -0.04 10.23
N TRP A 83 -5.55 -1.06 11.07
CA TRP A 83 -6.52 -1.21 12.16
C TRP A 83 -5.83 -1.55 13.49
N SER A 84 -4.51 -1.76 13.48
CA SER A 84 -3.70 -2.05 14.67
C SER A 84 -3.06 -0.76 15.19
N PRO A 85 -3.35 -0.34 16.44
CA PRO A 85 -2.68 0.81 17.04
C PRO A 85 -1.17 0.61 17.23
N PRO A 86 -0.37 1.70 17.23
CA PRO A 86 -0.79 3.06 16.91
C PRO A 86 -1.03 3.20 15.40
N ILE A 87 -2.22 3.67 15.03
CA ILE A 87 -2.55 4.04 13.64
C ILE A 87 -1.75 5.30 13.33
N ALA A 88 -1.04 5.30 12.20
CA ALA A 88 -0.28 6.45 11.75
C ALA A 88 -1.20 7.69 11.65
N ARG A 89 -0.85 8.78 12.31
CA ARG A 89 -1.58 10.06 12.22
C ARG A 89 -1.03 10.87 11.05
N HIS A 90 -1.22 10.30 9.86
CA HIS A 90 -0.69 10.82 8.60
C HIS A 90 -1.18 12.24 8.29
N GLU A 91 -2.38 12.59 8.75
CA GLU A 91 -2.95 13.92 8.65
C GLU A 91 -2.13 14.99 9.38
N LEU A 92 -1.45 14.63 10.49
CA LEU A 92 -0.57 15.56 11.22
C LEU A 92 0.70 15.86 10.43
N VAL A 93 1.28 14.83 9.81
CA VAL A 93 2.47 14.98 8.95
C VAL A 93 2.11 15.75 7.69
N ALA A 94 0.98 15.45 7.05
CA ALA A 94 0.49 16.19 5.89
C ALA A 94 0.23 17.67 6.21
N ALA A 95 -0.39 17.96 7.35
CA ALA A 95 -0.60 19.33 7.82
C ALA A 95 0.72 20.06 8.09
N TYR A 96 1.70 19.38 8.71
CA TYR A 96 3.04 19.93 8.90
C TYR A 96 3.68 20.29 7.56
N ILE A 97 3.71 19.36 6.61
CA ILE A 97 4.26 19.59 5.27
C ILE A 97 3.61 20.83 4.66
N ARG A 98 2.27 20.88 4.63
CA ARG A 98 1.52 21.98 4.04
C ARG A 98 1.81 23.33 4.72
N GLY A 99 1.97 23.34 6.04
CA GLY A 99 2.26 24.55 6.82
C GLY A 99 3.69 25.08 6.68
N HIS A 100 4.63 24.24 6.21
CA HIS A 100 6.06 24.57 6.14
C HIS A 100 6.63 24.56 4.71
N THR A 101 5.77 24.57 3.70
CA THR A 101 6.15 24.60 2.28
C THR A 101 5.15 25.41 1.46
N GLN A 102 5.59 25.95 0.32
CA GLN A 102 4.74 26.60 -0.67
C GLN A 102 4.06 25.57 -1.58
N SER A 103 2.96 25.95 -2.26
CA SER A 103 2.18 25.04 -3.12
C SER A 103 2.99 24.39 -4.26
N GLN A 104 3.99 25.10 -4.79
CA GLN A 104 4.87 24.62 -5.85
C GLN A 104 6.12 23.88 -5.34
N ASP A 105 6.33 23.86 -4.03
CA ASP A 105 7.47 23.17 -3.46
C ASP A 105 7.30 21.66 -3.62
N ARG A 106 8.46 21.00 -3.70
CA ARG A 106 8.53 19.55 -3.83
C ARG A 106 8.93 18.92 -2.52
N VAL A 107 8.38 17.74 -2.26
CA VAL A 107 8.69 16.94 -1.08
C VAL A 107 9.27 15.60 -1.55
N PHE A 108 10.16 15.03 -0.75
CA PHE A 108 10.60 13.66 -0.94
C PHE A 108 10.21 12.82 0.27
N VAL A 109 9.33 11.85 0.06
CA VAL A 109 8.93 10.87 1.08
C VAL A 109 9.83 9.65 0.96
N TRP A 110 10.63 9.40 2.00
CA TRP A 110 11.33 8.15 2.18
C TRP A 110 10.41 7.15 2.89
N GLY A 111 9.88 6.22 2.10
CA GLY A 111 9.00 5.12 2.53
C GLY A 111 7.87 4.82 1.57
N ASP A 112 7.02 3.87 1.97
CA ASP A 112 5.86 3.43 1.20
C ASP A 112 4.59 4.18 1.63
N TRP A 113 4.65 5.52 1.54
CA TRP A 113 3.54 6.40 1.90
C TRP A 113 3.30 7.52 0.87
N PRO A 114 3.00 7.19 -0.40
CA PRO A 114 2.72 8.17 -1.44
C PRO A 114 1.49 9.06 -1.13
N ALA A 115 0.60 8.61 -0.25
CA ALA A 115 -0.58 9.37 0.16
C ALA A 115 -0.24 10.76 0.70
N LEU A 116 0.92 10.93 1.36
CA LEU A 116 1.36 12.22 1.89
C LEU A 116 1.45 13.32 0.82
N TYR A 117 1.74 12.99 -0.44
CA TYR A 117 1.75 13.98 -1.52
C TYR A 117 0.36 14.53 -1.82
N VAL A 118 -0.64 13.66 -1.83
CA VAL A 118 -2.04 14.03 -2.06
C VAL A 118 -2.58 14.77 -0.85
N GLU A 119 -2.34 14.25 0.35
CA GLU A 119 -2.85 14.83 1.58
C GLU A 119 -2.21 16.17 1.91
N SER A 120 -0.93 16.37 1.60
CA SER A 120 -0.28 17.67 1.78
C SER A 120 -0.51 18.65 0.63
N ASP A 121 -1.03 18.18 -0.50
CA ASP A 121 -1.12 18.91 -1.78
C ASP A 121 0.27 19.41 -2.22
N ARG A 122 1.25 18.51 -2.29
CA ARG A 122 2.64 18.81 -2.69
C ARG A 122 3.15 17.91 -3.79
N LEU A 123 4.00 18.49 -4.64
CA LEU A 123 4.63 17.78 -5.73
C LEU A 123 5.74 16.85 -5.23
N MET A 124 5.96 15.75 -5.93
CA MET A 124 7.06 14.84 -5.65
C MET A 124 8.38 15.43 -6.14
N ALA A 125 9.46 15.25 -5.38
CA ALA A 125 10.81 15.62 -5.78
C ALA A 125 11.46 14.61 -6.75
N SER A 126 10.93 13.38 -6.82
CA SER A 126 11.44 12.33 -7.70
C SER A 126 10.33 11.67 -8.51
N ARG A 127 10.71 10.92 -9.55
CA ARG A 127 9.80 10.06 -10.32
C ARG A 127 9.24 8.88 -9.52
N PHE A 128 9.78 8.63 -8.32
CA PHE A 128 9.39 7.54 -7.45
C PHE A 128 8.45 8.07 -6.36
N PRO A 129 7.13 7.77 -6.43
CA PRO A 129 6.14 8.23 -5.45
C PRO A 129 6.28 7.52 -4.10
N GLY A 130 6.98 6.39 -4.07
CA GLY A 130 7.37 5.68 -2.87
C GLY A 130 8.57 4.83 -3.25
N PHE A 131 9.60 4.85 -2.41
CA PHE A 131 10.78 4.01 -2.61
C PHE A 131 10.53 2.63 -2.01
N LEU A 132 11.17 1.60 -2.58
CA LEU A 132 11.15 0.23 -2.06
C LEU A 132 9.76 -0.44 -2.09
N ARG A 133 8.91 -0.15 -3.10
CA ARG A 133 7.57 -0.74 -3.19
C ARG A 133 7.66 -2.25 -3.46
N GLY A 134 6.88 -3.03 -2.72
CA GLY A 134 6.83 -4.48 -2.87
C GLY A 134 8.00 -5.24 -2.21
N PHE A 135 8.67 -4.64 -1.23
CA PHE A 135 9.47 -5.42 -0.30
C PHE A 135 8.65 -6.47 0.43
N ALA A 136 9.31 -7.54 0.91
CA ALA A 136 8.75 -8.34 1.98
C ALA A 136 8.74 -7.50 3.26
N ARG A 137 7.68 -6.70 3.41
CA ARG A 137 7.33 -5.94 4.62
C ARG A 137 7.55 -6.84 5.84
N GLY A 138 8.29 -6.33 6.84
CA GLY A 138 8.62 -7.10 8.04
C GLY A 138 9.63 -8.26 7.89
N SER A 139 10.25 -8.49 6.73
CA SER A 139 11.19 -9.64 6.56
C SER A 139 12.61 -9.39 7.08
N GLY A 140 13.01 -8.13 7.25
CA GLY A 140 14.39 -7.74 7.63
C GLY A 140 15.48 -8.17 6.66
N ARG A 141 15.12 -8.69 5.48
CA ARG A 141 16.08 -9.05 4.43
C ARG A 141 16.51 -7.79 3.69
N PRO A 142 17.72 -7.79 3.09
CA PRO A 142 18.09 -6.73 2.16
C PRO A 142 17.08 -6.62 1.02
N PRO A 143 16.94 -5.41 0.44
CA PRO A 143 16.15 -5.24 -0.77
C PRO A 143 16.57 -6.18 -1.88
N LEU A 144 15.60 -6.88 -2.47
CA LEU A 144 15.80 -7.63 -3.69
C LEU A 144 14.58 -7.48 -4.60
N ASN A 145 14.35 -6.24 -5.03
CA ASN A 145 13.28 -5.89 -5.97
C ASN A 145 13.75 -4.86 -7.00
N TRP A 146 12.91 -4.60 -8.01
CA TRP A 146 13.22 -3.68 -9.10
C TRP A 146 13.48 -2.23 -8.65
N ASP A 147 12.91 -1.79 -7.51
CA ASP A 147 13.15 -0.46 -6.93
C ASP A 147 14.51 -0.32 -6.22
N THR A 148 15.30 -1.40 -6.18
CA THR A 148 16.60 -1.46 -5.49
C THR A 148 17.73 -1.97 -6.35
N THR A 149 17.46 -2.12 -7.65
CA THR A 149 18.51 -2.43 -8.59
C THR A 149 19.51 -1.26 -8.65
N PRO A 150 20.81 -1.53 -8.85
CA PRO A 150 21.85 -0.49 -8.77
C PRO A 150 21.61 0.73 -9.67
N ASP A 151 20.88 0.56 -10.77
CA ASP A 151 20.50 1.59 -11.74
C ASP A 151 19.48 2.61 -11.23
N ILE A 152 18.67 2.26 -10.21
CA ILE A 152 17.67 3.19 -9.64
C ILE A 152 18.32 4.31 -8.82
N TRP A 153 19.41 4.03 -8.12
CA TRP A 153 20.07 5.01 -7.24
C TRP A 153 20.62 6.23 -7.99
N PRO A 154 21.32 6.07 -9.15
CA PRO A 154 21.67 7.20 -10.01
C PRO A 154 20.46 8.02 -10.48
N GLU A 155 19.34 7.37 -10.81
CA GLU A 155 18.13 8.08 -11.23
C GLU A 155 17.52 8.91 -10.11
N LEU A 156 17.43 8.34 -8.91
CA LEU A 156 17.00 9.07 -7.71
C LEU A 156 17.87 10.29 -7.45
N GLN A 157 19.19 10.08 -7.46
CA GLN A 157 20.14 11.16 -7.20
C GLN A 157 20.04 12.26 -8.25
N ALA A 158 19.84 11.91 -9.52
CA ALA A 158 19.64 12.87 -10.60
C ALA A 158 18.34 13.68 -10.41
N ASP A 159 17.25 13.02 -9.99
CA ASP A 159 15.98 13.68 -9.73
C ASP A 159 16.06 14.63 -8.53
N LEU A 160 16.64 14.21 -7.41
CA LEU A 160 16.80 15.06 -6.21
C LEU A 160 17.78 16.21 -6.44
N ALA A 161 18.77 16.04 -7.31
CA ALA A 161 19.66 17.12 -7.71
C ALA A 161 18.96 18.14 -8.62
N ARG A 162 18.11 17.67 -9.53
CA ARG A 162 17.34 18.54 -10.44
C ARG A 162 16.20 19.26 -9.71
N ASN A 163 15.57 18.59 -8.77
CA ASN A 163 14.42 19.07 -8.01
C ASN A 163 14.71 18.91 -6.50
N PRO A 164 15.53 19.79 -5.90
CA PRO A 164 15.81 19.71 -4.47
C PRO A 164 14.51 19.79 -3.67
N PRO A 165 14.18 18.78 -2.85
CA PRO A 165 12.98 18.84 -2.02
C PRO A 165 13.09 19.98 -1.00
N ALA A 166 12.00 20.70 -0.77
CA ALA A 166 11.89 21.60 0.38
C ALA A 166 11.92 20.81 1.69
N LEU A 167 11.30 19.62 1.69
CA LEU A 167 11.29 18.69 2.82
C LEU A 167 11.62 17.25 2.39
N ILE A 168 12.49 16.59 3.15
CA ILE A 168 12.63 15.13 3.15
C ILE A 168 11.86 14.59 4.35
N VAL A 169 10.96 13.63 4.10
CA VAL A 169 10.04 13.06 5.09
C VAL A 169 10.38 11.58 5.27
N ASP A 170 11.05 11.24 6.37
CA ASP A 170 11.50 9.89 6.69
C ASP A 170 10.43 9.14 7.52
N THR A 171 9.62 8.35 6.84
CA THR A 171 8.58 7.53 7.48
C THR A 171 9.12 6.22 8.07
N ALA A 172 10.34 5.81 7.72
CA ALA A 172 10.98 4.63 8.30
C ALA A 172 11.20 4.80 9.80
N SER A 173 11.55 6.02 10.22
CA SER A 173 11.72 6.39 11.63
C SER A 173 10.46 6.16 12.50
N ALA A 174 9.28 6.25 11.90
CA ALA A 174 7.99 6.00 12.55
C ALA A 174 7.49 4.55 12.37
N GLY A 175 8.18 3.75 11.55
CA GLY A 175 7.78 2.38 11.23
C GLY A 175 6.47 2.26 10.45
N TRP A 176 6.03 3.32 9.79
CA TRP A 176 4.80 3.30 9.01
C TRP A 176 4.89 2.25 7.91
N SER A 177 3.81 1.50 7.67
CA SER A 177 3.76 0.51 6.59
C SER A 177 4.86 -0.58 6.70
N ASP A 178 5.25 -0.98 7.91
CA ASP A 178 6.36 -1.92 8.20
C ASP A 178 7.73 -1.46 7.65
N PHE A 179 7.90 -0.15 7.48
CA PHE A 179 9.08 0.42 6.82
C PHE A 179 10.27 0.67 7.76
N ALA A 180 10.12 0.38 9.06
CA ALA A 180 11.18 0.53 10.08
C ALA A 180 12.45 -0.29 9.76
N MET A 181 12.32 -1.34 8.95
CA MET A 181 13.45 -2.20 8.57
C MET A 181 14.40 -1.53 7.56
N TYR A 182 14.06 -0.35 7.04
CA TYR A 182 14.83 0.39 6.03
C TYR A 182 15.13 1.82 6.49
N PRO A 183 15.85 2.00 7.63
CA PRO A 183 16.16 3.33 8.13
C PRO A 183 17.00 4.09 7.12
N LEU A 184 16.74 5.39 6.93
CA LEU A 184 17.39 6.24 5.93
C LEU A 184 18.94 6.16 5.99
N ARG A 185 19.48 6.00 7.21
CA ARG A 185 20.92 5.87 7.47
C ARG A 185 21.62 4.70 6.78
N ASP A 186 20.87 3.65 6.44
CA ASP A 186 21.43 2.48 5.78
C ASP A 186 21.56 2.69 4.25
N PHE A 187 21.13 3.86 3.75
CA PHE A 187 21.14 4.23 2.33
C PHE A 187 22.05 5.43 2.10
N PRO A 188 23.33 5.21 1.70
CA PRO A 188 24.35 6.26 1.64
C PRO A 188 23.97 7.47 0.77
N VAL A 189 23.21 7.26 -0.31
CA VAL A 189 22.74 8.34 -1.19
C VAL A 189 21.89 9.36 -0.41
N LEU A 190 20.99 8.87 0.44
CA LEU A 190 20.09 9.71 1.24
C LEU A 190 20.76 10.21 2.50
N GLN A 191 21.52 9.36 3.19
CA GLN A 191 22.24 9.76 4.39
C GLN A 191 23.22 10.90 4.09
N SER A 192 24.00 10.78 3.01
CA SER A 192 24.91 11.86 2.56
C SER A 192 24.15 13.13 2.21
N LEU A 193 22.99 13.02 1.56
CA LEU A 193 22.17 14.19 1.22
C LEU A 193 21.71 14.92 2.50
N VAL A 194 21.20 14.18 3.48
CA VAL A 194 20.73 14.73 4.75
C VAL A 194 21.89 15.36 5.51
N ASP A 195 23.03 14.69 5.65
CA ASP A 195 24.18 15.19 6.42
C ASP A 195 24.82 16.44 5.83
N THR A 196 24.77 16.58 4.50
CA THR A 196 25.48 17.67 3.80
C THR A 196 24.60 18.87 3.44
N LYS A 197 23.32 18.65 3.15
CA LYS A 197 22.45 19.69 2.58
C LYS A 197 21.18 19.96 3.38
N TYR A 198 20.84 19.11 4.34
CA TYR A 198 19.62 19.27 5.13
C TYR A 198 19.93 19.27 6.62
N HIS A 199 18.94 19.66 7.41
CA HIS A 199 18.96 19.50 8.86
C HIS A 199 17.57 19.06 9.32
N GLN A 200 17.52 18.32 10.43
CA GLN A 200 16.25 17.93 11.02
C GLN A 200 15.53 19.18 11.55
N VAL A 201 14.28 19.36 11.15
CA VAL A 201 13.42 20.47 11.59
C VAL A 201 12.30 20.04 12.51
N ALA A 202 11.84 18.79 12.42
CA ALA A 202 10.78 18.27 13.26
C ALA A 202 10.77 16.75 13.35
N THR A 203 10.04 16.27 14.35
CA THR A 203 9.53 14.89 14.41
C THR A 203 8.04 14.96 14.66
N VAL A 204 7.23 14.46 13.73
CA VAL A 204 5.76 14.50 13.78
C VAL A 204 5.23 13.09 13.69
N ASP A 205 4.53 12.63 14.73
CA ASP A 205 4.04 11.24 14.81
C ASP A 205 5.15 10.17 14.60
N GLY A 206 6.35 10.46 15.12
CA GLY A 206 7.54 9.61 14.94
C GLY A 206 8.25 9.80 13.61
N VAL A 207 7.64 10.47 12.62
CA VAL A 207 8.25 10.75 11.31
C VAL A 207 9.25 11.89 11.44
N VAL A 208 10.50 11.65 11.07
CA VAL A 208 11.55 12.66 11.05
C VAL A 208 11.46 13.48 9.76
N ILE A 209 11.52 14.80 9.89
CA ILE A 209 11.41 15.73 8.77
C ILE A 209 12.67 16.59 8.70
N TYR A 210 13.27 16.65 7.52
CA TYR A 210 14.47 17.44 7.23
C TYR A 210 14.16 18.55 6.23
N ALA A 211 14.71 19.74 6.46
CA ALA A 211 14.61 20.88 5.54
C ALA A 211 15.99 21.25 4.99
N LEU A 212 16.00 21.87 3.80
CA LEU A 212 17.23 22.32 3.16
C LEU A 212 17.95 23.35 4.05
N ASN A 213 19.28 23.26 4.12
CA ASN A 213 20.10 24.24 4.83
C ASN A 213 19.95 25.63 4.20
N SER A 214 19.76 26.64 5.04
CA SER A 214 19.71 28.06 4.65
C SER A 214 21.11 28.65 4.55
#